data_AF-A0A5J4Q6G0-F1
#
_entry.id   AF-A0A5J4Q6G0-F1
#
_cell.length_a   1.000
_cell.length_b   1.000
_cell.length_c   1.000
_cell.angle_alpha   90.00
_cell.angle_beta   90.00
_cell.angle_gamma   90.00
#
_symmetry.space_group_name_H-M   'P 1'
#
loop_
_entity.id
_entity.type
_entity.pdbx_description
1 polymer ?
#
loop_
_entity_poly.entity_id
_entity_poly.type
_entity_poly.pdbx_seq_one_letter_code
_entity_poly.pdbx_strand_id
1 'polypeptide(L)'
;MNVIRYISSRKYKNSKFLYYLKNLIRYYTPKIFLKKKLSRIFSHLSQYDESYIVDRVNYYNKLDKIIPVSNEMISLSQFKRLKRKKGHTVFSVYFFDSYQYTRYFPNH
;
A
#
# COMPACT_ATOMS: atom_id res chain seq x y z
N MET A 1 -34.87 18.29 -8.14
CA MET A 1 -33.44 17.90 -8.14
C MET A 1 -33.34 16.42 -8.46
N ASN A 2 -32.87 16.07 -9.66
CA ASN A 2 -32.96 14.71 -10.21
C ASN A 2 -32.08 13.71 -9.45
N VAL A 3 -32.74 12.79 -8.73
CA VAL A 3 -32.14 11.66 -8.01
C VAL A 3 -31.20 10.85 -8.92
N ILE A 4 -31.53 10.75 -10.21
CA ILE A 4 -30.71 10.12 -11.26
C ILE A 4 -29.35 10.82 -11.43
N ARG A 5 -29.33 12.16 -11.40
CA ARG A 5 -28.10 12.96 -11.50
C ARG A 5 -27.26 12.85 -10.22
N TYR A 6 -27.92 12.74 -9.06
CA TYR A 6 -27.25 12.48 -7.78
C TYR A 6 -26.58 11.10 -7.74
N ILE A 7 -27.27 10.04 -8.18
CA ILE A 7 -26.72 8.67 -8.24
C ILE A 7 -25.55 8.59 -9.22
N SER A 8 -25.68 9.19 -10.41
CA SER A 8 -24.60 9.30 -11.40
C SER A 8 -23.34 9.97 -10.82
N SER A 9 -23.50 11.05 -10.04
CA SER A 9 -22.38 11.75 -9.41
C SER A 9 -21.63 10.93 -8.35
N ARG A 10 -22.28 9.93 -7.74
CA ARG A 10 -21.63 8.99 -6.79
C ARG A 10 -20.88 7.86 -7.49
N LYS A 11 -21.16 7.56 -8.76
CA LYS A 11 -20.54 6.43 -9.50
C LYS A 11 -19.00 6.52 -9.51
N TYR A 12 -18.45 7.74 -9.52
CA TYR A 12 -17.01 8.00 -9.55
C TYR A 12 -16.42 8.38 -8.19
N LYS A 13 -17.25 8.45 -7.13
CA LYS A 13 -16.80 8.87 -5.80
C LYS A 13 -16.50 7.65 -4.93
N ASN A 14 -15.22 7.37 -4.74
CA ASN A 14 -14.77 6.35 -3.80
C ASN A 14 -15.31 6.66 -2.39
N SER A 15 -16.03 5.71 -1.80
CA SER A 15 -16.53 5.85 -0.43
C SER A 15 -15.37 5.78 0.55
N LYS A 16 -15.09 6.90 1.22
CA LYS A 16 -14.06 6.99 2.27
C LYS A 16 -14.30 5.99 3.39
N PHE A 17 -15.57 5.70 3.70
CA PHE A 17 -15.95 4.69 4.70
C PHE A 17 -15.52 3.28 4.26
N LEU A 18 -15.83 2.87 3.03
CA LEU A 18 -15.43 1.57 2.50
C LEU A 18 -13.90 1.43 2.43
N TYR A 19 -13.21 2.52 2.07
CA TYR A 19 -11.75 2.57 2.09
C TYR A 19 -11.18 2.26 3.49
N TYR A 20 -11.67 2.93 4.54
CA TYR A 20 -11.19 2.68 5.89
C TYR A 20 -11.59 1.29 6.41
N LEU A 21 -12.80 0.82 6.12
CA LEU A 21 -13.24 -0.52 6.51
C LEU A 21 -12.32 -1.60 5.91
N LYS A 22 -12.05 -1.51 4.59
CA LYS A 22 -11.12 -2.41 3.89
C LYS A 22 -9.73 -2.38 4.53
N ASN A 23 -9.23 -1.19 4.86
CA ASN A 23 -7.90 -1.04 5.43
C ASN A 23 -7.80 -1.49 6.89
N LEU A 24 -8.87 -1.37 7.67
CA LEU A 24 -8.94 -1.97 9.01
C LEU A 24 -8.87 -3.49 8.93
N ILE A 25 -9.65 -4.12 8.05
CA ILE A 25 -9.59 -5.57 7.82
C ILE A 25 -8.17 -5.98 7.45
N ARG A 26 -7.53 -5.25 6.53
CA ARG A 26 -6.14 -5.51 6.12
C ARG A 26 -5.15 -5.37 7.28
N TYR A 27 -5.34 -4.38 8.15
CA TYR A 27 -4.47 -4.10 9.30
C TYR A 27 -4.52 -5.20 10.37
N TYR A 28 -5.70 -5.78 10.58
CA TYR A 28 -5.89 -6.88 11.53
C TYR A 28 -5.71 -8.27 10.90
N THR A 29 -5.43 -8.37 9.59
CA THR A 29 -5.20 -9.65 8.91
C THR A 29 -3.94 -10.33 9.47
N PRO A 30 -4.02 -11.57 9.97
CA PRO A 30 -2.85 -12.28 10.49
C PRO A 30 -1.77 -12.54 9.42
N LYS A 31 -0.50 -12.45 9.82
CA LYS A 31 0.66 -12.62 8.91
C LYS A 31 0.72 -13.99 8.24
N ILE A 32 0.14 -15.03 8.85
CA ILE A 32 0.09 -16.39 8.30
C ILE A 32 -0.58 -16.41 6.91
N PHE A 33 -1.68 -15.66 6.74
CA PHE A 33 -2.38 -15.55 5.46
C PHE A 33 -1.56 -14.76 4.43
N LEU A 34 -0.83 -13.74 4.89
CA LEU A 34 0.01 -12.92 4.02
C LEU A 34 1.19 -13.70 3.47
N LYS A 35 1.83 -14.56 4.29
CA LYS A 35 2.91 -15.45 3.86
C LYS A 35 2.47 -16.39 2.73
N LYS A 36 1.32 -17.06 2.90
CA LYS A 36 0.75 -17.94 1.86
C LYS A 36 0.46 -17.16 0.57
N LYS A 37 -0.13 -15.97 0.69
CA LYS A 37 -0.44 -15.12 -0.46
C LYS A 37 0.83 -14.60 -1.15
N LEU A 38 1.89 -14.30 -0.40
CA LEU A 38 3.17 -13.83 -0.96
C LEU A 38 3.80 -14.89 -1.86
N SER A 39 3.85 -16.15 -1.41
CA SER A 39 4.33 -17.27 -2.23
C SER A 39 3.55 -17.38 -3.54
N ARG A 40 2.23 -17.22 -3.50
CA ARG A 40 1.39 -17.21 -4.71
C ARG A 40 1.66 -16.02 -5.63
N ILE A 41 2.01 -14.85 -5.08
CA ILE A 41 2.38 -13.68 -5.90
C ILE A 41 3.70 -13.96 -6.62
N PHE A 42 4.69 -14.51 -5.94
CA PHE A 42 5.97 -14.89 -6.56
C PHE A 42 5.80 -15.98 -7.62
N SER A 43 4.93 -16.98 -7.41
CA SER A 43 4.65 -17.98 -8.44
C SER A 43 3.91 -17.42 -9.65
N HIS A 44 3.22 -16.30 -9.50
CA HIS A 44 2.56 -15.60 -10.61
C HIS A 44 3.55 -14.68 -11.34
N LEU A 45 4.56 -14.17 -10.63
CA LEU A 45 5.61 -13.33 -11.20
C LEU A 45 6.42 -14.07 -12.29
N SER A 46 6.63 -15.38 -12.14
CA SER A 46 7.33 -16.20 -13.14
C SER A 46 6.61 -16.29 -14.49
N GLN A 47 5.35 -15.86 -14.58
CA GLN A 47 4.61 -15.75 -15.84
C GLN A 47 4.91 -14.46 -16.60
N TYR A 48 5.59 -13.51 -15.97
CA TYR A 48 5.95 -12.23 -16.55
C TYR A 48 7.46 -12.14 -16.75
N ASP A 49 7.85 -11.26 -17.67
CA ASP A 49 9.24 -10.91 -17.87
C ASP A 49 9.71 -10.01 -16.70
N GLU A 50 10.58 -10.58 -15.87
CA GLU A 50 11.17 -9.88 -14.73
C GLU A 50 11.99 -8.67 -15.18
N SER A 51 12.74 -8.79 -16.29
CA SER A 51 13.57 -7.70 -16.80
C SER A 51 12.72 -6.51 -17.20
N TYR A 52 11.61 -6.76 -17.89
CA TYR A 52 10.63 -5.72 -18.23
C TYR A 52 10.05 -5.05 -16.99
N ILE A 53 9.70 -5.80 -15.93
CA ILE A 53 9.17 -5.21 -14.69
C ILE A 53 10.22 -4.31 -14.02
N VAL A 54 11.47 -4.78 -13.93
CA VAL A 54 12.57 -4.01 -13.35
C VAL A 54 12.81 -2.73 -14.15
N ASP A 55 12.81 -2.79 -15.49
CA ASP A 55 12.95 -1.61 -16.35
C ASP A 55 11.84 -0.60 -16.12
N ARG A 56 10.59 -1.05 -15.96
CA ARG A 56 9.46 -0.17 -15.66
C ARG A 56 9.60 0.46 -14.28
N VAL A 57 10.07 -0.28 -13.27
CA VAL A 57 10.35 0.26 -11.94
C VAL A 57 11.44 1.32 -12.01
N ASN A 58 12.53 1.06 -12.73
CA ASN A 58 13.62 2.01 -12.89
C ASN A 58 13.17 3.27 -13.62
N TYR A 59 12.41 3.13 -14.72
CA TYR A 59 11.87 4.24 -15.48
C TYR A 59 10.98 5.16 -14.64
N TYR A 60 9.99 4.61 -13.93
CA TYR A 60 9.04 5.42 -13.14
C TYR A 60 9.68 6.09 -11.94
N ASN A 61 10.70 5.45 -11.34
CA ASN A 61 11.44 6.00 -10.22
C ASN A 61 12.68 6.81 -10.65
N LYS A 62 12.93 6.94 -11.97
CA LYS A 62 14.10 7.62 -12.55
C LYS A 62 15.42 7.12 -11.96
N LEU A 63 15.53 5.81 -11.85
CA LEU A 63 16.71 5.11 -11.32
C LEU A 63 17.64 4.76 -12.48
N ASP A 64 18.48 5.73 -12.87
CA ASP A 64 19.46 5.54 -13.95
C ASP A 64 20.78 4.93 -13.43
N LYS A 65 20.93 4.83 -12.11
CA LYS A 65 22.12 4.29 -11.43
C LYS A 65 21.73 3.62 -10.12
N ILE A 66 22.61 2.75 -9.62
CA ILE A 66 22.49 2.16 -8.29
C ILE A 66 22.62 3.28 -7.25
N ILE A 67 21.55 3.51 -6.48
CA ILE A 67 21.53 4.48 -5.39
C ILE A 67 21.87 3.75 -4.09
N PRO A 68 22.95 4.14 -3.38
CA PRO A 68 23.28 3.52 -2.10
C PRO A 68 22.18 3.84 -1.08
N VAL A 69 21.93 2.88 -0.18
CA VAL A 69 20.97 3.05 0.89
C VAL A 69 21.47 4.14 1.85
N SER A 70 20.64 5.15 2.12
CA SER A 70 20.96 6.20 3.09
C SER A 70 20.90 5.64 4.52
N ASN A 71 21.81 6.11 5.38
CA ASN A 71 21.80 5.82 6.82
C ASN A 71 20.54 6.36 7.53
N GLU A 72 19.78 7.25 6.88
CA GLU A 72 18.52 7.80 7.40
C GLU A 72 17.30 6.90 7.15
N MET A 73 17.50 5.75 6.50
CA MET A 73 16.39 4.86 6.15
C MET A 73 15.75 4.24 7.40
N ILE A 74 14.43 4.39 7.50
CA ILE A 74 13.63 3.89 8.63
C ILE A 74 13.30 2.41 8.39
N SER A 75 13.44 1.59 9.43
CA SER A 75 13.08 0.17 9.34
C SER A 75 11.55 -0.01 9.22
N LEU A 76 11.12 -1.11 8.60
CA LEU A 76 9.69 -1.43 8.54
C LEU A 76 9.09 -1.66 9.94
N SER A 77 9.89 -2.10 10.92
CA SER A 77 9.47 -2.19 12.32
C SER A 77 9.15 -0.83 12.95
N GLN A 78 9.78 0.25 12.50
CA GLN A 78 9.50 1.63 12.90
C GLN A 78 8.33 2.26 12.13
N PHE A 79 7.95 1.71 10.97
CA PHE A 79 6.77 2.12 10.18
C PHE A 79 5.45 1.75 10.88
N LYS A 80 5.08 2.52 11.90
CA LYS A 80 3.88 2.31 12.72
C LYS A 80 2.81 3.34 12.40
N ARG A 81 1.54 2.94 12.57
CA ARG A 81 0.42 3.89 12.50
C ARG A 81 0.61 4.94 13.59
N LEU A 82 0.83 6.19 13.20
CA LEU A 82 0.95 7.33 14.12
C LEU A 82 -0.28 7.37 15.03
N LYS A 83 -0.04 7.36 16.35
CA LYS A 83 -1.11 7.61 17.32
C LYS A 83 -1.42 9.11 17.30
N ARG A 84 -2.71 9.46 17.48
CA ARG A 84 -3.16 10.85 17.57
C ARG A 84 -2.32 11.59 18.62
N LYS A 85 -1.52 12.58 18.22
CA LYS A 85 -1.15 13.66 19.14
C LYS A 85 -2.37 14.57 19.26
N LYS A 86 -2.71 15.02 20.48
CA LYS A 86 -3.85 15.91 20.74
C LYS A 86 -3.83 17.05 19.71
N GLY A 87 -4.91 17.21 18.94
CA GLY A 87 -5.08 18.30 17.97
C GLY A 87 -4.79 18.00 16.49
N HIS A 88 -4.04 16.94 16.14
CA HIS A 88 -3.69 16.67 14.74
C HIS A 88 -4.46 15.50 14.13
N THR A 89 -5.05 15.73 12.95
CA THR A 89 -5.61 14.68 12.10
C THR A 89 -4.45 13.85 11.56
N VAL A 90 -4.34 12.59 12.00
CA VAL A 90 -3.33 11.68 11.46
C VAL A 90 -3.69 11.40 10.00
N PHE A 91 -2.79 11.69 9.06
CA PHE A 91 -2.89 11.30 7.65
C PHE A 91 -2.78 9.77 7.51
N SER A 92 -3.82 9.08 7.95
CA SER A 92 -3.94 7.63 7.96
C SER A 92 -4.04 7.02 6.55
N VAL A 93 -4.37 7.84 5.55
CA VAL A 93 -4.52 7.41 4.14
C VAL A 93 -3.17 6.90 3.62
N TYR A 94 -2.14 7.74 3.62
CA TYR A 94 -0.80 7.35 3.16
C TYR A 94 -0.23 6.17 3.94
N PHE A 95 -0.49 6.12 5.26
CA PHE A 95 -0.12 4.95 6.06
C PHE A 95 -0.78 3.67 5.51
N PHE A 96 -2.09 3.69 5.26
CA PHE A 96 -2.81 2.53 4.76
C PHE A 96 -2.46 2.16 3.32
N ASP A 97 -2.17 3.15 2.48
CA ASP A 97 -1.74 2.94 1.10
C ASP A 97 -0.37 2.24 1.06
N SER A 98 0.59 2.68 1.86
CA SER A 98 1.89 2.00 2.00
C SER A 98 1.74 0.64 2.69
N TYR A 99 0.93 0.56 3.75
CA TYR A 99 0.70 -0.68 4.50
C TYR A 99 0.10 -1.81 3.65
N GLN A 100 -0.66 -1.47 2.60
CA GLN A 100 -1.16 -2.45 1.63
C GLN A 100 -0.03 -3.36 1.10
N TYR A 101 1.14 -2.78 0.85
CA TYR A 101 2.30 -3.46 0.28
C TYR A 101 3.28 -3.93 1.36
N THR A 102 3.58 -3.07 2.35
CA THR A 102 4.61 -3.39 3.36
C THR A 102 4.22 -4.56 4.28
N ARG A 103 2.92 -4.82 4.48
CA ARG A 103 2.42 -5.92 5.35
C ARG A 103 2.89 -7.32 4.97
N TYR A 104 3.31 -7.53 3.72
CA TYR A 104 3.79 -8.84 3.26
C TYR A 104 5.19 -9.16 3.77
N PHE A 105 5.94 -8.13 4.16
CA PHE A 105 7.32 -8.26 4.58
C PHE A 105 7.42 -8.41 6.11
N PRO A 106 8.45 -9.10 6.60
CA PRO A 106 8.75 -9.16 8.02
C PRO A 106 9.13 -7.77 8.56
N ASN A 107 8.80 -7.54 9.84
CA ASN A 107 9.16 -6.32 10.55
C ASN A 107 10.53 -6.57 11.20
N HIS A 108 11.60 -6.55 10.42
CA HIS A 108 12.96 -6.55 10.98
C HIS A 108 13.30 -5.15 11.51
#